data_AF-S0FVW5-F1
#
_entry.id   AF-S0FVW5-F1
#
_cell.length_a   1.000
_cell.length_b   1.000
_cell.length_c   1.000
_cell.angle_alpha   90.00
_cell.angle_beta   90.00
_cell.angle_gamma   90.00
#
_symmetry.space_group_name_H-M   'P 1'
#
loop_
_entity.id
_entity.type
_entity.pdbx_description
1 polymer ?
#
loop_
_entity_poly.entity_id
_entity_poly.type
_entity_poly.pdbx_seq_one_letter_code
_entity_poly.pdbx_strand_id
1 'polypeptide(L)'
;MSDIKSLVESSGVVLRKVATTNGGEWAGPCPGCGGTDRFRVWPADRGGRGSFWCRGCGRGGDDVQFLVDFKGMAYREAFSAVGRDMPEGYRPVAYRAAATGCRPDPDRFVPKAYDPPVETWQAKAGAFVDSAHQALLANDEALRYLAGRGLDLQAAKGFRLGWFGGQNGKPCLFRPRVAWGLPRIFNPKTGRDKMLWIPRGIVIPTYKAGQLYRVRIRRPAEDLKTDKDVKYYVVPGSGMDLAGHNPDHRVYVIVEADLDEMLIARRAGSIVGSVATGSSSAKPGTGMYWHLQNAVRLLIALDAGEDNLAGAKAARWWLKEFPQARRWPVPLGKDPGEAFEKGVDIKTWIRAGLPPAVTMELARDERYVPPAGMAPIHELRYLLEKYPVTITATPEAAEIHFNGVGNKSIRARIKDLFMGDDEVHWYLRMFHPDALITGDNCRVIRPAAAEV
;
A
#
# COMPACT_ATOMS: atom_id res chain seq x y z
N MET A 1 -41.20 28.89 28.84
CA MET A 1 -40.68 28.30 27.59
C MET A 1 -39.19 28.49 27.58
N SER A 2 -38.46 27.45 27.99
CA SER A 2 -37.00 27.48 28.05
C SER A 2 -36.48 27.20 26.64
N ASP A 3 -35.93 28.19 25.95
CA ASP A 3 -35.29 27.93 24.67
C ASP A 3 -34.03 27.06 24.87
N ILE A 4 -33.66 26.29 23.85
CA ILE A 4 -32.52 25.36 23.97
C ILE A 4 -31.20 26.08 24.30
N LYS A 5 -31.08 27.36 23.92
CA LYS A 5 -29.93 28.20 24.23
C LYS A 5 -29.83 28.44 25.73
N SER A 6 -30.92 28.82 26.38
CA SER A 6 -31.00 29.04 27.83
C SER A 6 -30.76 27.76 28.60
N LEU A 7 -31.21 26.61 28.08
CA LEU A 7 -30.92 25.30 28.67
C LEU A 7 -29.41 24.98 28.65
N VAL A 8 -28.73 25.29 27.54
CA VAL A 8 -27.29 25.11 27.43
C VAL A 8 -26.54 26.08 28.34
N GLU A 9 -26.93 27.35 28.38
CA GLU A 9 -26.32 28.37 29.25
C GLU A 9 -26.52 28.04 30.74
N SER A 10 -27.67 27.45 31.13
CA SER A 10 -27.92 26.94 32.50
C SER A 10 -26.99 25.78 32.91
N SER A 11 -26.19 25.24 31.98
CA SER A 11 -25.18 24.21 32.25
C SER A 11 -23.78 24.79 32.46
N GLY A 12 -23.66 26.12 32.62
CA GLY A 12 -22.37 26.79 32.80
C GLY A 12 -21.59 26.98 31.50
N VAL A 13 -22.24 26.80 30.34
CA VAL A 13 -21.62 26.95 29.02
C VAL A 13 -21.93 28.34 28.46
N VAL A 14 -20.88 29.09 28.14
CA VAL A 14 -21.02 30.38 27.44
C VAL A 14 -21.04 30.14 25.93
N LEU A 15 -22.16 30.45 25.30
CA LEU A 15 -22.33 30.33 23.85
C LEU A 15 -22.04 31.66 23.15
N ARG A 16 -21.27 31.62 22.06
CA ARG A 16 -21.00 32.76 21.19
C ARG A 16 -21.76 32.61 19.88
N LYS A 17 -22.42 33.68 19.42
CA LYS A 17 -23.07 33.68 18.12
C LYS A 17 -22.00 33.68 17.02
N VAL A 18 -22.05 32.69 16.14
CA VAL A 18 -21.06 32.50 15.04
C VAL A 18 -21.65 32.77 13.67
N ALA A 19 -22.98 32.70 13.52
CA ALA A 19 -23.66 33.04 12.28
C ALA A 19 -25.04 33.63 12.56
N THR A 20 -25.55 34.44 11.62
CA THR A 20 -26.89 35.04 11.65
C THR A 20 -27.87 34.39 10.68
N THR A 21 -27.39 33.53 9.79
CA THR A 21 -28.19 32.77 8.82
C THR A 21 -29.16 31.80 9.52
N ASN A 22 -30.34 31.59 8.93
CA ASN A 22 -31.36 30.63 9.39
C ASN A 22 -31.77 30.78 10.87
N GLY A 23 -31.91 32.03 11.35
CA GLY A 23 -32.29 32.32 12.74
C GLY A 23 -31.13 32.23 13.75
N GLY A 24 -29.91 32.00 13.25
CA GLY A 24 -28.66 32.13 13.98
C GLY A 24 -28.05 30.79 14.41
N GLU A 25 -26.73 30.79 14.54
CA GLU A 25 -25.95 29.67 15.05
C GLU A 25 -25.07 30.14 16.20
N TRP A 26 -25.07 29.35 17.27
CA TRP A 26 -24.30 29.59 18.47
C TRP A 26 -23.31 28.44 18.70
N ALA A 27 -22.14 28.77 19.23
CA ALA A 27 -21.06 27.82 19.43
C ALA A 27 -20.41 27.98 20.80
N GLY A 28 -20.01 26.86 21.40
CA GLY A 28 -19.27 26.87 22.66
C GLY A 28 -18.68 25.51 23.05
N PRO A 29 -18.18 25.39 24.28
CA PRO A 29 -17.74 24.11 24.84
C PRO A 29 -18.91 23.13 24.99
N CYS A 30 -18.67 21.83 24.80
CA CYS A 30 -19.70 20.82 25.03
C CYS A 30 -19.83 20.54 26.53
N PRO A 31 -21.06 20.52 27.11
CA PRO A 31 -21.25 20.17 28.52
C PRO A 31 -20.78 18.75 28.88
N GLY A 32 -20.73 17.83 27.91
CA GLY A 32 -20.32 16.43 28.14
C GLY A 32 -18.86 16.15 27.88
N CYS A 33 -18.30 16.60 26.74
CA CYS A 33 -16.93 16.27 26.33
C CYS A 33 -15.98 17.48 26.30
N GLY A 34 -16.40 18.63 26.80
CA GLY A 34 -15.61 19.87 26.81
C GLY A 34 -15.32 20.43 25.40
N GLY A 35 -14.15 21.08 25.26
CA GLY A 35 -13.73 21.78 24.03
C GLY A 35 -13.88 23.30 24.11
N THR A 36 -13.81 23.99 22.98
CA THR A 36 -13.91 25.46 22.90
C THR A 36 -15.09 25.95 22.07
N ASP A 37 -15.32 25.39 20.87
CA ASP A 37 -16.34 25.87 19.90
C ASP A 37 -17.07 24.71 19.14
N ARG A 38 -16.99 23.49 19.67
CA ARG A 38 -17.44 22.27 18.97
C ARG A 38 -18.92 21.94 19.17
N PHE A 39 -19.57 22.58 20.14
CA PHE A 39 -20.98 22.41 20.45
C PHE A 39 -21.78 23.49 19.73
N ARG A 40 -22.53 23.10 18.69
CA ARG A 40 -23.38 23.99 17.90
C ARG A 40 -24.81 23.95 18.42
N VAL A 41 -25.45 25.12 18.46
CA VAL A 41 -26.84 25.29 18.90
C VAL A 41 -27.56 26.19 17.89
N TRP A 42 -28.72 25.75 17.42
CA TRP A 42 -29.60 26.48 16.51
C TRP A 42 -30.97 26.66 17.16
N PRO A 43 -31.20 27.75 17.91
CA PRO A 43 -32.45 28.02 18.62
C PRO A 43 -33.69 28.16 17.73
N ALA A 44 -33.53 28.68 16.51
CA ALA A 44 -34.63 28.87 15.58
C ALA A 44 -35.07 27.59 14.85
N ASP A 45 -34.28 26.51 14.93
CA ASP A 45 -34.58 25.25 14.27
C ASP A 45 -35.84 24.59 14.84
N ARG A 46 -36.45 23.69 14.07
CA ARG A 46 -37.66 22.92 14.46
C ARG A 46 -38.84 23.78 14.93
N GLY A 47 -39.01 24.95 14.31
CA GLY A 47 -40.09 25.89 14.64
C GLY A 47 -39.84 26.67 15.93
N GLY A 48 -38.58 27.01 16.24
CA GLY A 48 -38.20 27.79 17.43
C GLY A 48 -37.97 26.97 18.70
N ARG A 49 -38.05 25.63 18.61
CA ARG A 49 -37.70 24.71 19.72
C ARG A 49 -36.20 24.49 19.83
N GLY A 50 -35.53 24.64 18.69
CA GLY A 50 -34.11 24.56 18.53
C GLY A 50 -33.54 23.14 18.55
N SER A 51 -32.29 23.05 18.13
CA SER A 51 -31.51 21.81 18.08
C SER A 51 -30.06 22.06 18.46
N PHE A 52 -29.39 21.00 18.89
CA PHE A 52 -27.96 21.04 19.19
C PHE A 52 -27.22 19.89 18.53
N TRP A 53 -25.92 20.09 18.31
CA TRP A 53 -25.04 19.03 17.85
C TRP A 53 -23.58 19.27 18.28
N CYS A 54 -22.94 18.22 18.78
CA CYS A 54 -21.53 18.22 19.10
C CYS A 54 -20.70 17.50 18.04
N ARG A 55 -19.75 18.20 17.43
CA ARG A 55 -18.77 17.61 16.49
C ARG A 55 -17.77 16.66 17.14
N GLY A 56 -17.61 16.73 18.47
CA GLY A 56 -16.63 15.95 19.22
C GLY A 56 -17.15 14.58 19.65
N CYS A 57 -18.27 14.56 20.39
CA CYS A 57 -18.86 13.32 20.91
C CYS A 57 -20.05 12.80 20.09
N GLY A 58 -20.46 13.51 19.04
CA GLY A 58 -21.56 13.09 18.16
C GLY A 58 -22.96 13.24 18.73
N ARG A 59 -23.12 13.62 20.01
CA ARG A 59 -24.44 13.88 20.63
C ARG A 59 -25.15 15.03 19.93
N GLY A 60 -26.43 14.86 19.65
CA GLY A 60 -27.27 15.86 19.03
C GLY A 60 -28.74 15.52 19.20
N GLY A 61 -29.59 16.53 19.21
CA GLY A 61 -31.01 16.37 19.50
C GLY A 61 -31.73 17.69 19.70
N ASP A 62 -32.93 17.62 20.27
CA ASP A 62 -33.72 18.77 20.69
C ASP A 62 -33.52 19.08 22.19
N ASP A 63 -34.28 20.05 22.68
CA ASP A 63 -34.37 20.46 24.08
C ASP A 63 -34.60 19.29 25.06
N VAL A 64 -35.50 18.35 24.73
CA VAL A 64 -35.76 17.13 25.53
C VAL A 64 -34.52 16.25 25.58
N GLN A 65 -33.91 15.96 24.43
CA GLN A 65 -32.70 15.12 24.39
C GLN A 65 -31.52 15.78 25.11
N PHE A 66 -31.44 17.11 25.13
CA PHE A 66 -30.42 17.85 25.88
C PHE A 66 -30.55 17.63 27.39
N LEU A 67 -31.77 17.70 27.94
CA LEU A 67 -32.04 17.46 29.36
C LEU A 67 -31.72 16.01 29.76
N VAL A 68 -32.03 15.05 28.88
CA VAL A 68 -31.68 13.64 29.13
C VAL A 68 -30.16 13.44 29.11
N ASP A 69 -29.47 13.92 28.07
CA ASP A 69 -28.05 13.61 27.84
C ASP A 69 -27.07 14.35 28.76
N PHE A 70 -27.44 15.55 29.24
CA PHE A 70 -26.53 16.42 30.01
C PHE A 70 -27.05 16.79 31.39
N LYS A 71 -28.36 16.65 31.66
CA LYS A 71 -28.94 16.87 33.00
C LYS A 71 -29.41 15.56 33.65
N GLY A 72 -29.36 14.43 32.95
CA GLY A 72 -29.69 13.11 33.50
C GLY A 72 -31.17 12.92 33.84
N MET A 73 -32.06 13.76 33.29
CA MET A 73 -33.50 13.69 33.56
C MET A 73 -34.15 12.48 32.87
N ALA A 74 -35.16 11.88 33.49
CA ALA A 74 -36.00 10.91 32.79
C ALA A 74 -36.84 11.60 31.71
N TYR A 75 -37.17 10.90 30.62
CA TYR A 75 -37.91 11.50 29.49
C TYR A 75 -39.22 12.18 29.91
N ARG A 76 -40.01 11.56 30.80
CA ARG A 76 -41.26 12.17 31.30
C ARG A 76 -41.01 13.52 31.99
N GLU A 77 -39.95 13.60 32.80
CA GLU A 77 -39.54 14.83 33.49
C GLU A 77 -39.00 15.86 32.50
N ALA A 78 -38.23 15.42 31.50
CA ALA A 78 -37.69 16.28 30.45
C ALA A 78 -38.80 16.89 29.57
N PHE A 79 -39.81 16.10 29.17
CA PHE A 79 -40.99 16.58 28.45
C PHE A 79 -41.77 17.61 29.27
N SER A 80 -42.02 17.33 30.55
CA SER A 80 -42.66 18.27 31.47
C SER A 80 -41.87 19.56 31.64
N ALA A 81 -40.54 19.46 31.82
CA ALA A 81 -39.65 20.60 32.03
C ALA A 81 -39.61 21.58 30.85
N VAL A 82 -39.81 21.08 29.62
CA VAL A 82 -39.92 21.93 28.41
C VAL A 82 -41.35 22.29 28.05
N GLY A 83 -42.34 21.91 28.88
CA GLY A 83 -43.76 22.22 28.68
C GLY A 83 -44.39 21.48 27.51
N ARG A 84 -43.93 20.25 27.22
CA ARG A 84 -44.44 19.40 26.13
C ARG A 84 -45.13 18.17 26.71
N ASP A 85 -46.27 17.82 26.14
CA ASP A 85 -46.89 16.53 26.42
C ASP A 85 -46.07 15.41 25.79
N MET A 86 -45.81 14.37 26.59
CA MET A 86 -45.14 13.17 26.11
C MET A 86 -46.14 12.38 25.24
N PRO A 87 -45.82 12.06 23.97
CA PRO A 87 -46.73 11.35 23.08
C PRO A 87 -47.19 10.01 23.68
N GLU A 88 -48.44 9.64 23.43
CA GLU A 88 -48.98 8.35 23.87
C GLU A 88 -48.21 7.20 23.19
N GLY A 89 -47.72 6.24 23.98
CA GLY A 89 -46.84 5.19 23.49
C GLY A 89 -45.41 5.65 23.17
N TYR A 90 -44.99 6.84 23.64
CA TYR A 90 -43.59 7.27 23.55
C TYR A 90 -42.70 6.24 24.23
N ARG A 91 -42.04 5.43 23.40
CA ARG A 91 -40.95 4.58 23.84
C ARG A 91 -39.68 5.38 23.60
N PRO A 92 -38.93 5.76 24.66
CA PRO A 92 -37.53 6.10 24.49
C PRO A 92 -36.94 5.00 23.61
N VAL A 93 -36.23 5.37 22.54
CA VAL A 93 -35.48 4.36 21.77
C VAL A 93 -34.60 3.69 22.81
N ALA A 94 -34.99 2.47 23.24
CA ALA A 94 -34.44 1.89 24.44
C ALA A 94 -32.93 1.96 24.29
N TYR A 95 -32.26 2.48 25.31
CA TYR A 95 -30.86 2.14 25.52
C TYR A 95 -30.85 0.62 25.48
N ARG A 96 -30.47 0.06 24.33
CA ARG A 96 -30.05 -1.33 24.26
C ARG A 96 -28.93 -1.34 25.28
N ALA A 97 -29.18 -1.93 26.45
CA ALA A 97 -28.11 -2.47 27.26
C ALA A 97 -27.17 -3.11 26.25
N ALA A 98 -25.92 -2.65 26.21
CA ALA A 98 -24.95 -3.16 25.28
C ALA A 98 -25.00 -4.68 25.41
N ALA A 99 -25.71 -5.33 24.49
CA ALA A 99 -25.56 -6.74 24.30
C ALA A 99 -24.06 -6.88 24.13
N THR A 100 -23.46 -7.80 24.85
CA THR A 100 -22.06 -8.20 24.67
C THR A 100 -21.78 -8.73 23.25
N GLY A 101 -22.70 -8.56 22.30
CA GLY A 101 -22.40 -8.44 20.88
C GLY A 101 -22.02 -7.00 20.55
N CYS A 102 -20.72 -6.77 20.33
CA CYS A 102 -20.20 -5.56 19.68
C CYS A 102 -21.19 -5.08 18.60
N ARG A 103 -21.81 -3.92 18.81
CA ARG A 103 -22.33 -3.16 17.66
C ARG A 103 -21.13 -3.01 16.71
N PRO A 104 -21.21 -3.45 15.44
CA PRO A 104 -20.14 -3.17 14.50
C PRO A 104 -19.93 -1.66 14.51
N ASP A 105 -18.73 -1.26 14.90
CA ASP A 105 -18.31 0.14 14.88
C ASP A 105 -18.59 0.66 13.46
N PRO A 106 -19.49 1.66 13.28
CA PRO A 106 -19.79 2.20 11.95
C PRO A 106 -18.55 2.86 11.30
N ASP A 107 -17.50 3.14 12.08
CA ASP A 107 -16.19 3.59 11.58
C ASP A 107 -15.22 2.42 11.29
N ARG A 108 -15.62 1.15 11.50
CA ARG A 108 -14.76 0.00 11.22
C ARG A 108 -14.55 -0.13 9.71
N PHE A 109 -13.30 -0.05 9.30
CA PHE A 109 -12.94 -0.26 7.91
C PHE A 109 -13.30 -1.69 7.48
N VAL A 110 -14.04 -1.82 6.37
CA VAL A 110 -14.34 -3.10 5.75
C VAL A 110 -13.55 -3.18 4.44
N PRO A 111 -12.55 -4.07 4.33
CA PRO A 111 -11.74 -4.16 3.13
C PRO A 111 -12.58 -4.71 1.97
N LYS A 112 -12.52 -4.01 0.84
CA LYS A 112 -13.22 -4.39 -0.39
C LYS A 112 -12.44 -5.47 -1.16
N ALA A 113 -13.15 -6.42 -1.76
CA ALA A 113 -12.58 -7.33 -2.75
C ALA A 113 -12.49 -6.65 -4.12
N TYR A 114 -11.39 -6.85 -4.84
CA TYR A 114 -11.16 -6.28 -6.16
C TYR A 114 -11.08 -7.40 -7.20
N ASP A 115 -11.83 -7.23 -8.28
CA ASP A 115 -11.71 -8.11 -9.43
C ASP A 115 -10.36 -7.91 -10.13
N PRO A 116 -9.75 -8.99 -10.66
CA PRO A 116 -8.58 -8.87 -11.51
C PRO A 116 -8.93 -8.15 -12.82
N PRO A 117 -7.94 -7.54 -13.50
CA PRO A 117 -8.14 -7.05 -14.86
C PRO A 117 -8.64 -8.16 -15.80
N VAL A 118 -9.47 -7.79 -16.77
CA VAL A 118 -9.96 -8.73 -17.79
C VAL A 118 -8.82 -9.28 -18.65
N GLU A 119 -8.93 -10.53 -19.09
CA GLU A 119 -7.86 -11.22 -19.83
C GLU A 119 -7.41 -10.48 -21.10
N THR A 120 -8.36 -9.91 -21.85
CA THR A 120 -8.07 -9.11 -23.05
C THR A 120 -7.23 -7.87 -22.73
N TRP A 121 -7.46 -7.26 -21.56
CA TRP A 121 -6.62 -6.17 -21.07
C TRP A 121 -5.23 -6.69 -20.69
N GLN A 122 -5.15 -7.79 -19.94
CA GLN A 122 -3.87 -8.38 -19.51
C GLN A 122 -2.99 -8.73 -20.72
N ALA A 123 -3.56 -9.31 -21.77
CA ALA A 123 -2.83 -9.65 -22.98
C ALA A 123 -2.29 -8.40 -23.71
N LYS A 124 -3.12 -7.36 -23.90
CA LYS A 124 -2.70 -6.13 -24.58
C LYS A 124 -1.71 -5.31 -23.75
N ALA A 125 -1.95 -5.20 -22.45
CA ALA A 125 -1.05 -4.54 -21.52
C ALA A 125 0.27 -5.28 -21.38
N GLY A 126 0.25 -6.62 -21.39
CA GLY A 126 1.44 -7.47 -21.38
C GLY A 126 2.32 -7.21 -22.60
N ALA A 127 1.76 -7.27 -23.81
CA ALA A 127 2.50 -6.95 -25.03
C ALA A 127 3.09 -5.52 -25.03
N PHE A 128 2.37 -4.56 -24.46
CA PHE A 128 2.88 -3.20 -24.27
C PHE A 128 4.05 -3.15 -23.27
N VAL A 129 3.94 -3.84 -22.13
CA VAL A 129 5.01 -3.95 -21.13
C VAL A 129 6.24 -4.63 -21.72
N ASP A 130 6.07 -5.71 -22.48
CA ASP A 130 7.16 -6.44 -23.12
C ASP A 130 7.94 -5.54 -24.10
N SER A 131 7.22 -4.81 -24.96
CA SER A 131 7.82 -3.85 -25.87
C SER A 131 8.53 -2.70 -25.14
N ALA A 132 7.91 -2.16 -24.08
CA ALA A 132 8.51 -1.11 -23.26
C ALA A 132 9.75 -1.62 -22.49
N HIS A 133 9.74 -2.87 -22.07
CA HIS A 133 10.86 -3.50 -21.38
C HIS A 133 12.08 -3.60 -22.29
N GLN A 134 11.91 -4.11 -23.52
CA GLN A 134 12.99 -4.15 -24.51
C GLN A 134 13.51 -2.75 -24.83
N ALA A 135 12.62 -1.77 -24.96
CA ALA A 135 13.00 -0.38 -25.17
C ALA A 135 13.76 0.23 -23.98
N LEU A 136 13.48 -0.19 -22.73
CA LEU A 136 14.26 0.24 -21.56
C LEU A 136 15.68 -0.34 -21.59
N LEU A 137 15.82 -1.62 -21.94
CA LEU A 137 17.12 -2.29 -21.97
C LEU A 137 18.08 -1.67 -23.00
N ALA A 138 17.53 -1.03 -24.04
CA ALA A 138 18.28 -0.26 -25.03
C ALA A 138 18.40 1.24 -24.71
N ASN A 139 17.94 1.70 -23.53
CA ASN A 139 17.94 3.11 -23.15
C ASN A 139 18.80 3.36 -21.91
N ASP A 140 20.08 3.70 -22.15
CA ASP A 140 21.06 3.96 -21.10
C ASP A 140 20.69 5.11 -20.16
N GLU A 141 19.99 6.13 -20.64
CA GLU A 141 19.57 7.27 -19.82
C GLU A 141 18.51 6.86 -18.81
N ALA A 142 17.47 6.14 -19.27
CA ALA A 142 16.43 5.62 -18.41
C ALA A 142 16.97 4.59 -17.41
N LEU A 143 17.91 3.74 -17.83
CA LEU A 143 18.60 2.79 -16.94
C LEU A 143 19.44 3.51 -15.87
N ARG A 144 20.21 4.55 -16.25
CA ARG A 144 20.96 5.37 -15.27
C ARG A 144 20.03 6.06 -14.27
N TYR A 145 18.89 6.58 -14.72
CA TYR A 145 17.89 7.15 -13.83
C TYR A 145 17.35 6.14 -12.82
N LEU A 146 17.01 4.91 -13.25
CA LEU A 146 16.55 3.85 -12.36
C LEU A 146 17.65 3.39 -11.39
N ALA A 147 18.88 3.25 -11.87
CA ALA A 147 20.03 2.88 -11.05
C ALA A 147 20.29 3.91 -9.94
N GLY A 148 20.12 5.21 -10.23
CA GLY A 148 20.17 6.29 -9.23
C GLY A 148 19.14 6.09 -8.10
N ARG A 149 17.96 5.55 -8.41
CA ARG A 149 16.94 5.16 -7.43
C ARG A 149 17.15 3.77 -6.82
N GLY A 150 18.33 3.18 -7.00
CA GLY A 150 18.72 1.89 -6.47
C GLY A 150 18.14 0.67 -7.19
N LEU A 151 17.51 0.88 -8.35
CA LEU A 151 16.99 -0.15 -9.25
C LEU A 151 17.99 -0.36 -10.41
N ASP A 152 18.99 -1.19 -10.15
CA ASP A 152 20.01 -1.57 -11.14
C ASP A 152 19.43 -2.34 -12.34
N LEU A 153 20.26 -2.66 -13.34
CA LEU A 153 19.84 -3.40 -14.53
C LEU A 153 19.16 -4.74 -14.17
N GLN A 154 19.65 -5.41 -13.14
CA GLN A 154 19.07 -6.67 -12.67
C GLN A 154 17.68 -6.46 -12.08
N ALA A 155 17.48 -5.41 -11.28
CA ALA A 155 16.14 -5.02 -10.81
C ALA A 155 15.21 -4.63 -11.97
N ALA A 156 15.71 -3.89 -12.96
CA ALA A 156 14.93 -3.51 -14.14
C ALA A 156 14.46 -4.74 -14.93
N LYS A 157 15.32 -5.74 -15.11
CA LYS A 157 14.98 -7.06 -15.68
C LYS A 157 13.99 -7.82 -14.82
N GLY A 158 14.30 -8.01 -13.54
CA GLY A 158 13.49 -8.80 -12.61
C GLY A 158 12.08 -8.27 -12.40
N PHE A 159 11.90 -6.95 -12.32
CA PHE A 159 10.58 -6.32 -12.21
C PHE A 159 9.92 -6.02 -13.55
N ARG A 160 10.61 -6.31 -14.67
CA ARG A 160 10.14 -6.02 -16.03
C ARG A 160 9.80 -4.54 -16.24
N LEU A 161 10.57 -3.65 -15.62
CA LEU A 161 10.42 -2.20 -15.83
C LEU A 161 10.59 -1.86 -17.30
N GLY A 162 9.89 -0.86 -17.78
CA GLY A 162 9.94 -0.46 -19.19
C GLY A 162 10.13 1.04 -19.39
N TRP A 163 10.43 1.41 -20.62
CA TRP A 163 10.43 2.78 -21.11
C TRP A 163 9.56 2.84 -22.35
N PHE A 164 8.59 3.75 -22.37
CA PHE A 164 7.82 4.05 -23.55
C PHE A 164 8.08 5.49 -23.97
N GLY A 165 8.68 5.69 -25.15
CA GLY A 165 9.05 7.03 -25.65
C GLY A 165 7.92 7.80 -26.36
N GLY A 166 6.79 7.16 -26.65
CA GLY A 166 5.74 7.70 -27.51
C GLY A 166 5.58 6.92 -28.82
N GLN A 167 4.64 7.35 -29.67
CA GLN A 167 4.39 6.73 -30.97
C GLN A 167 4.03 7.81 -32.01
N ASN A 168 4.52 7.64 -33.24
CA ASN A 168 4.23 8.51 -34.39
C ASN A 168 4.51 10.00 -34.11
N GLY A 169 5.67 10.29 -33.51
CA GLY A 169 6.09 11.65 -33.16
C GLY A 169 5.32 12.29 -32.01
N LYS A 170 4.43 11.56 -31.34
CA LYS A 170 3.68 12.04 -30.16
C LYS A 170 4.20 11.38 -28.89
N PRO A 171 4.27 12.10 -27.75
CA PRO A 171 4.70 11.56 -26.46
C PRO A 171 3.61 10.71 -25.79
N CYS A 172 2.82 9.98 -26.59
CA CYS A 172 1.73 9.14 -26.13
C CYS A 172 1.27 8.17 -27.21
N LEU A 173 0.41 7.26 -26.79
CA LEU A 173 -0.23 6.22 -27.57
C LEU A 173 -1.75 6.36 -27.42
N PHE A 174 -2.47 6.27 -28.54
CA PHE A 174 -3.93 6.20 -28.55
C PHE A 174 -4.40 4.86 -29.11
N ARG A 175 -5.34 4.21 -28.41
CA ARG A 175 -5.97 2.95 -28.85
C ARG A 175 -7.48 2.94 -28.58
N PRO A 176 -8.28 2.23 -29.38
CA PRO A 176 -9.69 2.02 -29.05
C PRO A 176 -9.81 1.29 -27.71
N ARG A 177 -10.70 1.77 -26.83
CA ARG A 177 -10.91 1.18 -25.49
C ARG A 177 -11.33 -0.29 -25.57
N VAL A 178 -12.27 -0.59 -26.47
CA VAL A 178 -12.78 -1.95 -26.69
C VAL A 178 -11.70 -2.94 -27.11
N ALA A 179 -10.66 -2.49 -27.82
CA ALA A 179 -9.55 -3.35 -28.23
C ALA A 179 -8.68 -3.82 -27.06
N TRP A 180 -8.82 -3.18 -25.89
CA TRP A 180 -8.17 -3.51 -24.62
C TRP A 180 -9.16 -4.11 -23.60
N GLY A 181 -10.34 -4.55 -24.05
CA GLY A 181 -11.37 -5.08 -23.14
C GLY A 181 -12.06 -4.03 -22.28
N LEU A 182 -11.90 -2.74 -22.60
CA LEU A 182 -12.48 -1.65 -21.81
C LEU A 182 -13.83 -1.21 -22.38
N PRO A 183 -14.76 -0.76 -21.52
CA PRO A 183 -16.05 -0.25 -21.97
C PRO A 183 -15.90 1.00 -22.84
N ARG A 184 -16.82 1.14 -23.81
CA ARG A 184 -16.96 2.36 -24.61
C ARG A 184 -17.36 3.53 -23.72
N ILE A 185 -16.78 4.70 -23.98
CA ILE A 185 -17.15 5.94 -23.31
C ILE A 185 -17.38 6.97 -24.39
N PHE A 186 -18.63 7.40 -24.57
CA PHE A 186 -18.98 8.39 -25.58
C PHE A 186 -18.63 9.80 -25.09
N ASN A 187 -18.04 10.62 -25.96
CA ASN A 187 -17.82 12.03 -25.68
C ASN A 187 -18.92 12.87 -26.38
N PRO A 188 -19.89 13.41 -25.63
CA PRO A 188 -21.00 14.17 -26.21
C PRO A 188 -20.55 15.46 -26.91
N LYS A 189 -19.38 16.01 -26.56
CA LYS A 189 -18.85 17.24 -27.19
C LYS A 189 -18.27 17.00 -28.58
N THR A 190 -17.68 15.82 -28.81
CA THR A 190 -16.98 15.51 -30.07
C THR A 190 -17.73 14.52 -30.94
N GLY A 191 -18.82 13.91 -30.44
CA GLY A 191 -19.59 12.90 -31.16
C GLY A 191 -18.82 11.60 -31.43
N ARG A 192 -17.73 11.35 -30.70
CA ARG A 192 -16.80 10.23 -30.94
C ARG A 192 -16.52 9.48 -29.65
N ASP A 193 -16.17 8.21 -29.79
CA ASP A 193 -15.71 7.39 -28.67
C ASP A 193 -14.39 7.92 -28.10
N LYS A 194 -14.30 7.97 -26.76
CA LYS A 194 -13.09 8.33 -26.04
C LYS A 194 -12.05 7.22 -26.22
N MET A 195 -10.89 7.59 -26.74
CA MET A 195 -9.76 6.67 -26.90
C MET A 195 -9.07 6.39 -25.55
N LEU A 196 -8.46 5.21 -25.44
CA LEU A 196 -7.47 4.92 -24.40
C LEU A 196 -6.21 5.71 -24.71
N TRP A 197 -5.81 6.56 -23.77
CA TRP A 197 -4.58 7.35 -23.84
C TRP A 197 -3.54 6.74 -22.91
N ILE A 198 -2.33 6.52 -23.41
CA ILE A 198 -1.19 5.97 -22.66
C ILE A 198 -0.01 6.93 -22.89
N PRO A 199 0.44 7.69 -21.88
CA PRO A 199 1.53 8.65 -22.03
C PRO A 199 2.90 7.98 -22.12
N ARG A 200 3.90 8.69 -22.66
CA ARG A 200 5.32 8.31 -22.55
C ARG A 200 5.79 8.33 -21.09
N GLY A 201 6.81 7.55 -20.79
CA GLY A 201 7.45 7.50 -19.48
C GLY A 201 7.98 6.13 -19.09
N ILE A 202 8.42 6.03 -17.83
CA ILE A 202 8.85 4.76 -17.21
C ILE A 202 7.60 3.93 -16.94
N VAL A 203 7.52 2.75 -17.55
CA VAL A 203 6.46 1.77 -17.41
C VAL A 203 6.76 0.87 -16.22
N ILE A 204 5.85 0.83 -15.26
CA ILE A 204 5.97 0.12 -13.99
C ILE A 204 4.84 -0.90 -13.93
N PRO A 205 5.11 -2.16 -14.35
CA PRO A 205 4.14 -3.23 -14.20
C PRO A 205 4.09 -3.71 -12.74
N THR A 206 2.94 -4.23 -12.36
CA THR A 206 2.72 -4.88 -11.07
C THR A 206 2.03 -6.20 -11.33
N TYR A 207 2.56 -7.27 -10.73
CA TYR A 207 2.05 -8.63 -10.89
C TYR A 207 1.37 -9.12 -9.61
N LYS A 208 0.29 -9.88 -9.75
CA LYS A 208 -0.33 -10.65 -8.66
C LYS A 208 -0.45 -12.09 -9.11
N ALA A 209 0.03 -13.03 -8.29
CA ALA A 209 0.02 -14.46 -8.60
C ALA A 209 0.56 -14.78 -10.02
N GLY A 210 1.65 -14.11 -10.42
CA GLY A 210 2.28 -14.28 -11.73
C GLY A 210 1.57 -13.58 -12.90
N GLN A 211 0.39 -13.01 -12.70
CA GLN A 211 -0.37 -12.33 -13.75
C GLN A 211 -0.22 -10.81 -13.68
N LEU A 212 -0.20 -10.15 -14.84
CA LEU A 212 -0.16 -8.69 -14.90
C LEU A 212 -1.43 -8.12 -14.29
N TYR A 213 -1.28 -7.37 -13.20
CA TYR A 213 -2.39 -6.82 -12.43
C TYR A 213 -2.56 -5.32 -12.65
N ARG A 214 -1.46 -4.57 -12.77
CA ARG A 214 -1.51 -3.12 -12.97
C ARG A 214 -0.35 -2.66 -13.82
N VAL A 215 -0.58 -1.63 -14.62
CA VAL A 215 0.47 -0.87 -15.30
C VAL A 215 0.33 0.59 -14.90
N ARG A 216 1.38 1.13 -14.30
CA ARG A 216 1.50 2.55 -13.98
C ARG A 216 2.65 3.14 -14.78
N ILE A 217 2.50 4.39 -15.21
CA ILE A 217 3.51 5.09 -16.01
C ILE A 217 3.93 6.34 -15.25
N ARG A 218 5.22 6.42 -14.90
CA ARG A 218 5.83 7.64 -14.36
C ARG A 218 6.21 8.54 -15.52
N ARG A 219 5.48 9.64 -15.68
CA ARG A 219 5.70 10.64 -16.73
C ARG A 219 6.96 11.46 -16.42
N PRO A 220 7.75 11.86 -17.44
CA PRO A 220 8.88 12.74 -17.25
C PRO A 220 8.43 14.15 -16.86
N ALA A 221 9.27 14.89 -16.13
CA ALA A 221 8.91 16.21 -15.60
C ALA A 221 8.55 17.21 -16.70
N GLU A 222 9.21 17.13 -17.86
CA GLU A 222 8.93 17.96 -19.04
C GLU A 222 7.49 17.80 -19.60
N ASP A 223 6.83 16.69 -19.28
CA ASP A 223 5.43 16.45 -19.67
C ASP A 223 4.42 17.01 -18.65
N LEU A 224 4.87 17.43 -17.46
CA LEU A 224 4.03 17.94 -16.39
C LEU A 224 4.02 19.47 -16.45
N LYS A 225 3.07 20.04 -17.20
CA LYS A 225 3.01 21.48 -17.47
C LYS A 225 2.13 22.24 -16.51
N THR A 226 1.22 21.54 -15.85
CA THR A 226 0.22 22.13 -14.95
C THR A 226 0.08 21.29 -13.70
N ASP A 227 -0.43 21.86 -12.61
CA ASP A 227 -0.72 21.13 -11.37
C ASP A 227 -1.79 20.04 -11.53
N LYS A 228 -2.51 20.04 -12.66
CA LYS A 228 -3.48 19.01 -13.03
C LYS A 228 -2.82 17.79 -13.68
N ASP A 229 -1.57 17.91 -14.12
CA ASP A 229 -0.84 16.81 -14.73
C ASP A 229 -0.45 15.76 -13.67
N VAL A 230 -0.94 14.55 -13.87
CA VAL A 230 -0.60 13.43 -12.98
C VAL A 230 0.81 12.93 -13.30
N LYS A 231 1.70 12.94 -12.29
CA LYS A 231 3.06 12.38 -12.38
C LYS A 231 3.07 10.88 -12.62
N TYR A 232 2.15 10.17 -11.98
CA TYR A 232 1.94 8.74 -12.15
C TYR A 232 0.57 8.48 -12.77
N TYR A 233 0.57 7.91 -13.97
CA TYR A 233 -0.65 7.56 -14.70
C TYR A 233 -0.94 6.07 -14.57
N VAL A 234 -2.07 5.69 -13.97
CA VAL A 234 -2.53 4.29 -13.97
C VAL A 234 -3.26 4.02 -15.29
N VAL A 235 -2.80 3.01 -16.04
CA VAL A 235 -3.43 2.64 -17.32
C VAL A 235 -4.84 2.10 -17.04
N PRO A 236 -5.91 2.69 -17.62
CA PRO A 236 -7.28 2.24 -17.43
C PRO A 236 -7.44 0.74 -17.72
N GLY A 237 -8.12 0.02 -16.84
CA GLY A 237 -8.23 -1.45 -16.83
C GLY A 237 -7.30 -2.13 -15.85
N SER A 238 -6.28 -1.42 -15.33
CA SER A 238 -5.45 -1.91 -14.23
C SER A 238 -6.28 -2.18 -12.97
N GLY A 239 -5.84 -3.17 -12.20
CA GLY A 239 -6.34 -3.45 -10.88
C GLY A 239 -6.00 -2.35 -9.87
N MET A 240 -6.94 -2.09 -8.96
CA MET A 240 -6.88 -0.95 -8.04
C MET A 240 -6.56 -1.34 -6.60
N ASP A 241 -6.45 -2.64 -6.29
CA ASP A 241 -6.00 -3.09 -4.98
C ASP A 241 -4.52 -2.76 -4.75
N LEU A 242 -4.13 -2.70 -3.48
CA LEU A 242 -2.73 -2.63 -3.11
C LEU A 242 -2.00 -3.90 -3.53
N ALA A 243 -0.72 -3.73 -3.82
CA ALA A 243 0.16 -4.77 -4.32
C ALA A 243 1.59 -4.45 -3.92
N GLY A 244 2.44 -5.46 -3.98
CA GLY A 244 3.86 -5.37 -3.72
C GLY A 244 4.46 -6.76 -3.66
N HIS A 245 5.64 -6.88 -3.08
CA HIS A 245 6.45 -8.08 -3.14
C HIS A 245 6.55 -8.80 -1.80
N ASN A 246 6.83 -10.11 -1.89
CA ASN A 246 7.04 -11.02 -0.76
C ASN A 246 5.89 -11.04 0.28
N PRO A 247 4.63 -11.30 -0.14
CA PRO A 247 3.45 -11.34 0.74
C PRO A 247 3.44 -12.51 1.75
N ASP A 248 4.43 -13.40 1.70
CA ASP A 248 4.59 -14.48 2.68
C ASP A 248 5.42 -14.05 3.90
N HIS A 249 5.93 -12.82 3.91
CA HIS A 249 6.61 -12.28 5.08
C HIS A 249 5.62 -11.92 6.18
N ARG A 250 6.13 -11.93 7.41
CA ARG A 250 5.38 -11.59 8.61
C ARG A 250 5.63 -10.15 9.04
N VAL A 251 6.49 -9.42 8.34
CA VAL A 251 6.75 -7.99 8.55
C VAL A 251 6.69 -7.29 7.20
N TYR A 252 6.09 -6.09 7.19
CA TYR A 252 5.87 -5.32 5.99
C TYR A 252 6.40 -3.91 6.11
N VAL A 253 6.87 -3.35 5.00
CA VAL A 253 7.10 -1.91 4.82
C VAL A 253 6.03 -1.35 3.88
N ILE A 254 5.35 -0.30 4.32
CA ILE A 254 4.30 0.38 3.55
C ILE A 254 4.84 1.73 3.08
N VAL A 255 4.89 1.91 1.76
CA VAL A 255 5.42 3.10 1.09
C VAL A 255 4.41 3.66 0.09
N GLU A 256 4.63 4.90 -0.35
CA GLU A 256 3.68 5.57 -1.26
C GLU A 256 3.88 5.17 -2.72
N ALA A 257 5.11 5.15 -3.23
CA ALA A 257 5.39 4.93 -4.65
C ALA A 257 5.88 3.51 -4.97
N ASP A 258 5.56 3.02 -6.16
CA ASP A 258 5.93 1.65 -6.60
C ASP A 258 7.44 1.49 -6.79
N LEU A 259 8.16 2.53 -7.22
CA LEU A 259 9.62 2.44 -7.38
C LEU A 259 10.33 2.28 -6.02
N ASP A 260 9.82 2.93 -4.98
CA ASP A 260 10.38 2.82 -3.63
C ASP A 260 10.06 1.45 -3.02
N GLU A 261 8.88 0.91 -3.32
CA GLU A 261 8.50 -0.46 -2.95
C GLU A 261 9.41 -1.49 -3.63
N MET A 262 9.66 -1.35 -4.94
CA MET A 262 10.56 -2.22 -5.68
C MET A 262 12.01 -2.10 -5.20
N LEU A 263 12.45 -0.91 -4.80
CA LEU A 263 13.75 -0.70 -4.17
C LEU A 263 13.86 -1.50 -2.87
N ILE A 264 12.83 -1.45 -2.02
CA ILE A 264 12.79 -2.24 -0.79
C ILE A 264 12.77 -3.73 -1.11
N ALA A 265 11.97 -4.18 -2.07
CA ALA A 265 11.93 -5.57 -2.51
C ALA A 265 13.32 -6.04 -2.97
N ARG A 266 14.04 -5.21 -3.75
CA ARG A 266 15.38 -5.50 -4.25
C ARG A 266 16.43 -5.55 -3.15
N ARG A 267 16.41 -4.63 -2.19
CA ARG A 267 17.47 -4.46 -1.18
C ARG A 267 17.21 -5.22 0.12
N ALA A 268 15.95 -5.45 0.46
CA ALA A 268 15.53 -6.03 1.74
C ALA A 268 14.41 -7.09 1.62
N GLY A 269 14.05 -7.52 0.40
CA GLY A 269 12.98 -8.51 0.19
C GLY A 269 13.21 -9.86 0.86
N SER A 270 14.46 -10.19 1.22
CA SER A 270 14.79 -11.38 2.00
C SER A 270 14.23 -11.37 3.44
N ILE A 271 13.90 -10.19 3.98
CA ILE A 271 13.52 -10.03 5.39
C ILE A 271 12.12 -9.41 5.57
N VAL A 272 11.62 -8.68 4.58
CA VAL A 272 10.31 -8.01 4.65
C VAL A 272 9.50 -8.17 3.37
N GLY A 273 8.18 -8.14 3.52
CA GLY A 273 7.26 -7.79 2.45
C GLY A 273 7.24 -6.28 2.26
N SER A 274 6.94 -5.83 1.05
CA SER A 274 6.81 -4.41 0.73
C SER A 274 5.51 -4.16 -0.01
N VAL A 275 4.87 -3.02 0.24
CA VAL A 275 3.58 -2.65 -0.35
C VAL A 275 3.57 -1.18 -0.72
N ALA A 276 3.18 -0.89 -1.97
CA ALA A 276 2.98 0.46 -2.46
C ALA A 276 1.51 0.84 -2.36
N THR A 277 1.20 1.97 -1.74
CA THR A 277 -0.18 2.48 -1.68
C THR A 277 -0.60 3.15 -2.99
N GLY A 278 0.33 3.79 -3.69
CA GLY A 278 0.10 4.58 -4.90
C GLY A 278 -0.67 5.89 -4.68
N SER A 279 -1.04 6.19 -3.44
CA SER A 279 -1.77 7.37 -3.01
C SER A 279 -1.81 7.40 -1.48
N SER A 280 -1.76 8.59 -0.88
CA SER A 280 -1.90 8.81 0.56
C SER A 280 -3.25 8.36 1.15
N SER A 281 -4.30 8.26 0.32
CA SER A 281 -5.64 7.85 0.75
C SER A 281 -5.98 6.39 0.49
N ALA A 282 -5.18 5.68 -0.33
CA ALA A 282 -5.45 4.30 -0.71
C ALA A 282 -5.38 3.33 0.47
N LYS A 283 -6.27 2.33 0.48
CA LYS A 283 -6.43 1.32 1.53
C LYS A 283 -6.37 -0.09 0.92
N PRO A 284 -5.85 -1.08 1.66
CA PRO A 284 -5.76 -2.46 1.17
C PRO A 284 -7.15 -3.08 0.98
N GLY A 285 -7.31 -3.85 -0.09
CA GLY A 285 -8.42 -4.78 -0.28
C GLY A 285 -8.27 -6.04 0.57
N THR A 286 -9.26 -6.91 0.50
CA THR A 286 -9.43 -8.05 1.44
C THR A 286 -8.20 -8.94 1.55
N GLY A 287 -7.57 -9.30 0.42
CA GLY A 287 -6.38 -10.17 0.42
C GLY A 287 -5.20 -9.52 1.15
N MET A 288 -4.78 -8.33 0.70
CA MET A 288 -3.66 -7.62 1.32
C MET A 288 -3.96 -7.27 2.79
N TYR A 289 -5.20 -6.87 3.11
CA TYR A 289 -5.61 -6.57 4.46
C TYR A 289 -5.44 -7.77 5.40
N TRP A 290 -5.76 -8.98 4.94
CA TRP A 290 -5.55 -10.21 5.72
C TRP A 290 -4.06 -10.44 6.05
N HIS A 291 -3.16 -10.26 5.08
CA HIS A 291 -1.72 -10.38 5.33
C HIS A 291 -1.22 -9.34 6.34
N LEU A 292 -1.67 -8.11 6.20
CA LEU A 292 -1.28 -6.99 7.07
C LEU A 292 -1.82 -7.15 8.49
N GLN A 293 -3.06 -7.62 8.65
CA GLN A 293 -3.68 -7.86 9.95
C GLN A 293 -2.93 -8.97 10.73
N ASN A 294 -2.42 -9.98 10.03
CA ASN A 294 -1.66 -11.09 10.62
C ASN A 294 -0.15 -10.83 10.71
N ALA A 295 0.32 -9.66 10.26
CA ALA A 295 1.72 -9.29 10.35
C ALA A 295 2.13 -9.02 11.80
N VAL A 296 3.37 -9.36 12.14
CA VAL A 296 4.03 -9.06 13.42
C VAL A 296 4.38 -7.57 13.54
N ARG A 297 4.71 -6.91 12.42
CA ARG A 297 5.08 -5.49 12.37
C ARG A 297 4.73 -4.90 11.02
N LEU A 298 4.21 -3.68 11.03
CA LEU A 298 4.08 -2.84 9.82
C LEU A 298 4.93 -1.59 10.02
N LEU A 299 5.90 -1.36 9.14
CA LEU A 299 6.73 -0.16 9.09
C LEU A 299 6.07 0.82 8.12
N ILE A 300 5.45 1.86 8.65
CA ILE A 300 4.72 2.86 7.85
C ILE A 300 5.70 3.96 7.43
N ALA A 301 6.26 3.80 6.24
CA ALA A 301 7.25 4.66 5.61
C ALA A 301 6.63 5.49 4.47
N LEU A 302 5.47 6.09 4.74
CA LEU A 302 4.83 7.04 3.83
C LEU A 302 5.59 8.37 3.82
N ASP A 303 5.60 9.05 2.68
CA ASP A 303 6.36 10.29 2.45
C ASP A 303 6.14 11.28 3.61
N ALA A 304 7.22 11.72 4.23
CA ALA A 304 7.16 12.64 5.36
C ALA A 304 6.70 14.05 4.95
N GLY A 305 6.81 14.42 3.66
CA GLY A 305 6.71 15.80 3.20
C GLY A 305 7.84 16.68 3.75
N GLU A 306 7.93 17.92 3.29
CA GLU A 306 8.96 18.88 3.78
C GLU A 306 8.74 19.29 5.24
N ASP A 307 7.52 19.14 5.76
CA ASP A 307 7.14 19.58 7.10
C ASP A 307 6.90 18.43 8.10
N ASN A 308 7.24 17.17 7.76
CA ASN A 308 6.97 15.96 8.56
C ASN A 308 5.47 15.71 8.89
N LEU A 309 4.56 16.63 8.57
CA LEU A 309 3.15 16.63 8.97
C LEU A 309 2.27 15.92 7.94
N ALA A 310 2.60 16.02 6.66
CA ALA A 310 1.88 15.34 5.58
C ALA A 310 1.92 13.81 5.76
N GLY A 311 3.10 13.23 5.97
CA GLY A 311 3.26 11.80 6.23
C GLY A 311 2.63 11.33 7.53
N ALA A 312 2.64 12.18 8.56
CA ALA A 312 1.97 11.89 9.84
C ALA A 312 0.44 11.79 9.69
N LYS A 313 -0.17 12.60 8.81
CA LYS A 313 -1.61 12.50 8.49
C LYS A 313 -1.92 11.22 7.72
N ALA A 314 -1.13 10.89 6.69
CA ALA A 314 -1.31 9.68 5.89
C ALA A 314 -1.13 8.40 6.72
N ALA A 315 -0.15 8.39 7.65
CA ALA A 315 0.12 7.27 8.53
C ALA A 315 -0.94 7.06 9.63
N ARG A 316 -1.69 8.10 10.01
CA ARG A 316 -2.63 8.06 11.14
C ARG A 316 -3.65 6.93 11.04
N TRP A 317 -4.20 6.72 9.85
CA TRP A 317 -5.15 5.63 9.63
C TRP A 317 -4.49 4.27 9.86
N TRP A 318 -3.29 4.05 9.33
CA TRP A 318 -2.55 2.78 9.49
C TRP A 318 -2.25 2.47 10.96
N LEU A 319 -1.87 3.49 11.73
CA LEU A 319 -1.57 3.36 13.15
C LEU A 319 -2.83 3.11 14.00
N LYS A 320 -3.98 3.65 13.57
CA LYS A 320 -5.28 3.39 14.21
C LYS A 320 -5.79 1.98 13.88
N GLU A 321 -5.68 1.58 12.62
CA GLU A 321 -6.25 0.33 12.10
C GLU A 321 -5.45 -0.90 12.53
N PHE A 322 -4.11 -0.81 12.53
CA PHE A 322 -3.23 -1.94 12.82
C PHE A 322 -2.42 -1.67 14.10
N PRO A 323 -2.72 -2.35 15.22
CA PRO A 323 -2.00 -2.17 16.49
C PRO A 323 -0.48 -2.41 16.41
N GLN A 324 -0.04 -3.24 15.47
CA GLN A 324 1.36 -3.55 15.18
C GLN A 324 2.04 -2.52 14.26
N ALA A 325 1.32 -1.54 13.71
CA ALA A 325 1.91 -0.53 12.85
C ALA A 325 2.74 0.48 13.64
N ARG A 326 3.90 0.85 13.09
CA ARG A 326 4.79 1.87 13.64
C ARG A 326 5.15 2.85 12.54
N ARG A 327 5.10 4.14 12.85
CA ARG A 327 5.60 5.17 11.95
C ARG A 327 7.10 4.95 11.81
N TRP A 328 7.58 4.84 10.57
CA TRP A 328 8.96 4.47 10.27
C TRP A 328 9.47 5.29 9.08
N PRO A 329 9.67 6.61 9.25
CA PRO A 329 10.19 7.44 8.17
C PRO A 329 11.63 7.04 7.84
N VAL A 330 12.06 7.37 6.62
CA VAL A 330 13.48 7.26 6.25
C VAL A 330 14.32 8.23 7.09
N PRO A 331 15.57 7.87 7.42
CA PRO A 331 16.42 8.71 8.27
C PRO A 331 16.92 9.96 7.54
N LEU A 332 16.97 9.93 6.21
CA LEU A 332 17.45 11.01 5.38
C LEU A 332 16.66 11.04 4.06
N GLY A 333 16.23 12.24 3.62
CA GLY A 333 15.37 12.40 2.44
C GLY A 333 13.87 12.25 2.75
N LYS A 334 13.06 12.34 1.70
CA LYS A 334 11.59 12.28 1.79
C LYS A 334 11.03 10.86 1.71
N ASP A 335 11.64 10.04 0.85
CA ASP A 335 11.22 8.68 0.52
C ASP A 335 12.42 7.72 0.46
N PRO A 336 12.20 6.39 0.40
CA PRO A 336 13.30 5.41 0.30
C PRO A 336 14.21 5.61 -0.91
N GLY A 337 13.69 6.10 -2.03
CA GLY A 337 14.49 6.41 -3.22
C GLY A 337 15.50 7.53 -2.94
N GLU A 338 15.05 8.64 -2.39
CA GLU A 338 15.94 9.75 -1.98
C GLU A 338 16.90 9.34 -0.86
N ALA A 339 16.47 8.48 0.07
CA ALA A 339 17.33 7.96 1.12
C ALA A 339 18.49 7.15 0.52
N PHE A 340 18.18 6.29 -0.45
CA PHE A 340 19.17 5.52 -1.19
C PHE A 340 20.13 6.42 -1.97
N GLU A 341 19.60 7.42 -2.69
CA GLU A 341 20.41 8.41 -3.42
C GLU A 341 21.41 9.13 -2.50
N LYS A 342 21.07 9.31 -1.22
CA LYS A 342 21.92 9.91 -0.19
C LYS A 342 22.78 8.90 0.59
N GLY A 343 22.85 7.65 0.14
CA GLY A 343 23.73 6.62 0.71
C GLY A 343 23.17 5.86 1.91
N VAL A 344 21.87 5.96 2.21
CA VAL A 344 21.24 5.16 3.27
C VAL A 344 21.20 3.69 2.85
N ASP A 345 21.75 2.81 3.69
CA ASP A 345 21.54 1.37 3.56
C ASP A 345 20.08 1.02 3.94
N ILE A 346 19.28 0.77 2.91
CA ILE A 346 17.85 0.45 3.03
C ILE A 346 17.60 -0.80 3.87
N LYS A 347 18.44 -1.83 3.77
CA LYS A 347 18.26 -3.08 4.52
C LYS A 347 18.54 -2.86 6.00
N THR A 348 19.61 -2.12 6.31
CA THR A 348 19.96 -1.76 7.69
C THR A 348 18.89 -0.85 8.32
N TRP A 349 18.39 0.15 7.59
CA TRP A 349 17.29 1.00 8.05
C TRP A 349 16.01 0.21 8.37
N ILE A 350 15.62 -0.74 7.51
CA ILE A 350 14.47 -1.60 7.75
C ILE A 350 14.69 -2.49 8.97
N ARG A 351 15.87 -3.10 9.09
CA ARG A 351 16.23 -3.98 10.20
C ARG A 351 16.10 -3.28 11.55
N ALA A 352 16.47 -2.01 11.64
CA ALA A 352 16.32 -1.20 12.86
C ALA A 352 14.85 -1.04 13.32
N GLY A 353 13.87 -1.19 12.42
CA GLY A 353 12.45 -1.10 12.74
C GLY A 353 11.80 -2.41 13.18
N LEU A 354 12.52 -3.53 13.04
CA LEU A 354 11.98 -4.86 13.31
C LEU A 354 11.94 -5.16 14.83
N PRO A 355 10.94 -5.91 15.32
CA PRO A 355 10.91 -6.33 16.72
C PRO A 355 12.09 -7.26 17.07
N PRO A 356 12.57 -7.27 18.32
CA PRO A 356 13.67 -8.13 18.75
C PRO A 356 13.46 -9.61 18.42
N ALA A 357 12.25 -10.14 18.58
CA ALA A 357 11.95 -11.54 18.22
C ALA A 357 12.24 -11.85 16.74
N VAL A 358 11.86 -10.95 15.84
CA VAL A 358 12.13 -11.08 14.40
C VAL A 358 13.62 -10.88 14.12
N THR A 359 14.25 -9.87 14.72
CA THR A 359 15.68 -9.62 14.53
C THR A 359 16.56 -10.75 15.08
N MET A 360 16.13 -11.43 16.14
CA MET A 360 16.78 -12.62 16.68
C MET A 360 16.57 -13.86 15.81
N GLU A 361 15.37 -14.05 15.23
CA GLU A 361 15.14 -15.08 14.20
C GLU A 361 16.06 -14.84 12.99
N LEU A 362 16.10 -13.60 12.48
CA LEU A 362 17.00 -13.19 11.41
C LEU A 362 18.47 -13.37 11.79
N ALA A 363 18.88 -13.04 13.03
CA ALA A 363 20.24 -13.24 13.50
C ALA A 363 20.60 -14.74 13.66
N ARG A 364 19.63 -15.59 14.02
CA ARG A 364 19.79 -17.06 14.04
C ARG A 364 19.93 -17.63 12.63
N ASP A 365 19.28 -16.98 11.66
CA ASP A 365 19.34 -17.25 10.21
C ASP A 365 20.59 -16.66 9.54
N GLU A 366 21.17 -15.57 10.06
CA GLU A 366 22.38 -14.86 9.59
C GLU A 366 23.70 -15.59 9.91
N ARG A 367 23.64 -16.83 10.41
CA ARG A 367 24.83 -17.67 10.57
C ARG A 367 25.50 -18.07 9.25
N TYR A 368 25.00 -17.57 8.11
CA TYR A 368 25.66 -17.70 6.82
C TYR A 368 26.07 -16.33 6.27
N VAL A 369 27.37 -16.06 6.36
CA VAL A 369 28.04 -14.98 5.63
C VAL A 369 28.68 -15.63 4.41
N PRO A 370 28.32 -15.23 3.17
CA PRO A 370 29.00 -15.73 1.99
C PRO A 370 30.47 -15.34 2.04
N PRO A 371 31.42 -16.27 1.83
CA PRO A 371 32.84 -15.95 1.85
C PRO A 371 33.18 -14.91 0.77
N ALA A 372 33.87 -13.84 1.14
CA ALA A 372 34.26 -12.79 0.20
C ALA A 372 35.14 -13.38 -0.93
N GLY A 373 34.79 -13.08 -2.19
CA GLY A 373 35.53 -13.55 -3.37
C GLY A 373 35.17 -14.97 -3.85
N MET A 374 34.19 -15.63 -3.25
CA MET A 374 33.72 -16.94 -3.72
C MET A 374 32.87 -16.80 -4.99
N ALA A 375 33.22 -17.55 -6.04
CA ALA A 375 32.44 -17.58 -7.28
C ALA A 375 31.01 -18.14 -7.04
N PRO A 376 29.98 -17.66 -7.76
CA PRO A 376 28.58 -18.05 -7.54
C PRO A 376 28.34 -19.57 -7.51
N ILE A 377 28.98 -20.35 -8.39
CA ILE A 377 28.84 -21.82 -8.40
C ILE A 377 29.45 -22.50 -7.16
N HIS A 378 30.53 -21.94 -6.60
CA HIS A 378 31.13 -22.44 -5.36
C HIS A 378 30.26 -22.10 -4.14
N GLU A 379 29.62 -20.92 -4.16
CA GLU A 379 28.66 -20.54 -3.12
C GLU A 379 27.42 -21.45 -3.16
N LEU A 380 26.91 -21.73 -4.37
CA LEU A 380 25.80 -22.65 -4.56
C LEU A 380 26.14 -24.05 -4.04
N ARG A 381 27.31 -24.59 -4.42
CA ARG A 381 27.82 -25.87 -3.91
C ARG A 381 27.84 -25.92 -2.39
N TYR A 382 28.47 -24.94 -1.75
CA TYR A 382 28.57 -24.88 -0.29
C TYR A 382 27.18 -24.92 0.38
N LEU A 383 26.21 -24.21 -0.20
CA LEU A 383 24.83 -24.21 0.31
C LEU A 383 24.14 -25.57 0.12
N LEU A 384 24.36 -26.25 -1.01
CA LEU A 384 23.81 -27.59 -1.25
C LEU A 384 24.48 -28.68 -0.39
N GLU A 385 25.74 -28.51 0.01
CA GLU A 385 26.42 -29.41 0.97
C GLU A 385 25.86 -29.23 2.40
N LYS A 386 25.50 -28.00 2.77
CA LYS A 386 25.08 -27.65 4.14
C LYS A 386 23.59 -27.87 4.40
N TYR A 387 22.76 -27.78 3.36
CA TYR A 387 21.31 -27.87 3.47
C TYR A 387 20.81 -28.99 2.54
N PRO A 388 19.80 -29.77 2.96
CA PRO A 388 19.26 -30.85 2.15
C PRO A 388 18.43 -30.29 0.98
N VAL A 389 19.10 -29.71 -0.01
CA VAL A 389 18.49 -29.10 -1.19
C VAL A 389 19.01 -29.83 -2.41
N THR A 390 18.11 -30.14 -3.34
CA THR A 390 18.44 -30.77 -4.60
C THR A 390 17.91 -29.92 -5.74
N ILE A 391 18.66 -29.83 -6.83
CA ILE A 391 18.28 -29.06 -8.02
C ILE A 391 18.17 -30.03 -9.20
N THR A 392 17.04 -30.02 -9.88
CA THR A 392 16.87 -30.70 -11.17
C THR A 392 17.20 -29.70 -12.26
N ALA A 393 18.26 -29.95 -13.04
CA ALA A 393 18.72 -29.06 -14.10
C ALA A 393 18.92 -29.85 -15.40
N THR A 394 18.03 -29.66 -16.37
CA THR A 394 18.11 -30.22 -17.72
C THR A 394 17.85 -29.14 -18.77
N PRO A 395 18.12 -29.38 -20.06
CA PRO A 395 17.80 -28.42 -21.13
C PRO A 395 16.31 -28.05 -21.21
N GLU A 396 15.42 -28.88 -20.66
CA GLU A 396 13.96 -28.68 -20.64
C GLU A 396 13.38 -28.31 -19.27
N ALA A 397 14.07 -28.58 -18.16
CA ALA A 397 13.55 -28.37 -16.80
C ALA A 397 14.57 -27.73 -15.85
N ALA A 398 14.08 -26.91 -14.92
CA ALA A 398 14.88 -26.27 -13.88
C ALA A 398 14.06 -26.14 -12.58
N GLU A 399 14.25 -27.06 -11.64
CA GLU A 399 13.48 -27.11 -10.39
C GLU A 399 14.39 -27.18 -9.16
N ILE A 400 13.96 -26.58 -8.04
CA ILE A 400 14.68 -26.61 -6.78
C ILE A 400 13.80 -27.24 -5.71
N HIS A 401 14.23 -28.37 -5.15
CA HIS A 401 13.57 -29.06 -4.05
C HIS A 401 14.30 -28.79 -2.74
N PHE A 402 13.65 -28.06 -1.84
CA PHE A 402 14.25 -27.61 -0.60
C PHE A 402 14.21 -28.63 0.56
N ASN A 403 13.65 -29.83 0.34
CA ASN A 403 13.55 -30.97 1.28
C ASN A 403 13.54 -30.62 2.78
N GLY A 404 12.58 -29.79 3.20
CA GLY A 404 12.39 -29.42 4.61
C GLY A 404 13.19 -28.22 5.12
N VAL A 405 14.01 -27.57 4.27
CA VAL A 405 14.68 -26.31 4.61
C VAL A 405 13.64 -25.21 4.83
N GLY A 406 13.47 -24.83 6.10
CA GLY A 406 12.55 -23.77 6.51
C GLY A 406 13.13 -22.35 6.43
N ASN A 407 14.46 -22.21 6.32
CA ASN A 407 15.12 -20.90 6.31
C ASN A 407 14.90 -20.18 4.97
N LYS A 408 14.05 -19.16 4.97
CA LYS A 408 13.67 -18.40 3.77
C LYS A 408 14.83 -17.68 3.09
N SER A 409 15.81 -17.20 3.86
CA SER A 409 16.98 -16.48 3.31
C SER A 409 17.90 -17.41 2.50
N ILE A 410 18.16 -18.62 3.01
CA ILE A 410 18.90 -19.66 2.31
C ILE A 410 18.17 -20.10 1.06
N ARG A 411 16.84 -20.30 1.15
CA ARG A 411 16.03 -20.64 -0.02
C ARG A 411 16.09 -19.57 -1.10
N ALA A 412 16.01 -18.29 -0.71
CA ALA A 412 16.09 -17.17 -1.63
C ALA A 412 17.49 -17.06 -2.26
N ARG A 413 18.57 -17.25 -1.48
CA ARG A 413 19.93 -17.18 -2.00
C ARG A 413 20.24 -18.34 -2.96
N ILE A 414 19.80 -19.56 -2.66
CA ILE A 414 19.95 -20.70 -3.58
C ILE A 414 19.19 -20.43 -4.89
N LYS A 415 17.97 -19.86 -4.82
CA LYS A 415 17.23 -19.44 -6.02
C LYS A 415 17.99 -18.39 -6.82
N ASP A 416 18.51 -17.37 -6.16
CA ASP A 416 19.26 -16.29 -6.78
C ASP A 416 20.53 -16.80 -7.49
N LEU A 417 21.29 -17.67 -6.82
CA LEU A 417 22.49 -18.29 -7.39
C LEU A 417 22.20 -19.24 -8.55
N PHE A 418 21.10 -20.00 -8.52
CA PHE A 418 20.80 -20.97 -9.59
C PHE A 418 19.97 -20.38 -10.75
N MET A 419 19.03 -19.48 -10.47
CA MET A 419 18.10 -18.95 -11.47
C MET A 419 18.40 -17.50 -11.85
N GLY A 420 19.11 -16.75 -11.00
CA GLY A 420 19.43 -15.34 -11.20
C GLY A 420 20.83 -15.09 -11.77
N ASP A 421 21.73 -16.07 -11.69
CA ASP A 421 23.05 -16.03 -12.31
C ASP A 421 23.01 -16.83 -13.62
N ASP A 422 23.02 -16.10 -14.75
CA ASP A 422 22.87 -16.69 -16.10
C ASP A 422 23.97 -17.71 -16.41
N GLU A 423 25.21 -17.50 -15.92
CA GLU A 423 26.32 -18.42 -16.16
C GLU A 423 26.12 -19.73 -15.39
N VAL A 424 25.77 -19.66 -14.10
CA VAL A 424 25.49 -20.85 -13.29
C VAL A 424 24.27 -21.59 -13.82
N HIS A 425 23.19 -20.87 -14.12
CA HIS A 425 21.95 -21.44 -14.64
C HIS A 425 22.19 -22.20 -15.95
N TRP A 426 22.87 -21.56 -16.90
CA TRP A 426 23.13 -22.13 -18.21
C TRP A 426 24.08 -23.32 -18.13
N TYR A 427 25.18 -23.17 -17.38
CA TYR A 427 26.16 -24.24 -17.21
C TYR A 427 25.53 -25.51 -16.64
N LEU A 428 24.78 -25.38 -15.53
CA LEU A 428 24.17 -26.53 -14.87
C LEU A 428 23.11 -27.24 -15.72
N ARG A 429 22.46 -26.53 -16.65
CA ARG A 429 21.41 -27.12 -17.51
C ARG A 429 21.94 -27.72 -18.80
N MET A 430 22.97 -27.12 -19.39
CA MET A 430 23.40 -27.44 -20.75
C MET A 430 24.71 -28.23 -20.81
N PHE A 431 25.54 -28.13 -19.77
CA PHE A 431 26.92 -28.63 -19.81
C PHE A 431 27.29 -29.53 -18.63
N HIS A 432 26.58 -29.44 -17.51
CA HIS A 432 26.82 -30.34 -16.39
C HIS A 432 26.34 -31.77 -16.71
N PRO A 433 27.13 -32.83 -16.43
CA PRO A 433 26.80 -34.20 -16.83
C PRO A 433 25.63 -34.82 -16.04
N ASP A 434 25.41 -34.36 -14.80
CA ASP A 434 24.32 -34.85 -13.96
C ASP A 434 23.09 -33.95 -14.06
N ALA A 435 21.91 -34.55 -14.22
CA ALA A 435 20.63 -33.85 -14.22
C ALA A 435 20.15 -33.48 -12.80
N LEU A 436 20.59 -34.23 -11.79
CA LEU A 436 20.28 -33.97 -10.38
C LEU A 436 21.55 -33.42 -9.70
N ILE A 437 21.47 -32.16 -9.29
CA ILE A 437 22.56 -31.43 -8.64
C ILE A 437 22.34 -31.43 -7.12
N THR A 438 23.35 -31.88 -6.40
CA THR A 438 23.46 -31.91 -4.94
C THR A 438 24.76 -31.20 -4.51
N GLY A 439 25.03 -31.12 -3.21
CA GLY A 439 26.31 -30.60 -2.70
C GLY A 439 27.52 -31.35 -3.25
N ASP A 440 27.41 -32.66 -3.47
CA ASP A 440 28.54 -33.52 -3.84
C ASP A 440 29.01 -33.32 -5.28
N ASN A 441 28.10 -32.93 -6.18
CA ASN A 441 28.39 -32.80 -7.61
C ASN A 441 28.23 -31.38 -8.17
N CYS A 442 27.75 -30.39 -7.40
CA CYS A 442 27.63 -29.01 -7.88
C CYS A 442 29.01 -28.36 -8.11
N ARG A 443 29.60 -28.50 -9.30
CA ARG A 443 30.92 -27.94 -9.64
C ARG A 443 31.08 -27.75 -11.15
N VAL A 444 32.05 -26.94 -11.55
CA VAL A 444 32.49 -26.90 -12.95
C VAL A 444 33.32 -28.14 -13.25
N ILE A 445 32.87 -28.95 -14.21
CA ILE A 445 33.57 -30.13 -14.72
C ILE A 445 34.08 -29.73 -16.10
N ARG A 446 35.39 -29.54 -16.20
CA ARG A 446 36.04 -29.36 -17.51
C ARG A 446 36.21 -30.75 -18.12
N PRO A 447 35.87 -30.95 -19.41
CA PRO A 447 36.17 -32.21 -20.08
C PRO A 447 37.67 -32.48 -19.96
N ALA A 448 38.05 -33.73 -19.74
CA ALA A 448 39.43 -34.15 -19.85
C ALA A 448 39.93 -33.71 -21.24
N ALA A 449 41.08 -33.04 -21.29
CA ALA A 449 41.72 -32.75 -22.57
C ALA A 449 41.80 -34.09 -23.31
N ALA A 450 41.16 -34.17 -24.48
CA ALA A 450 41.31 -35.32 -25.34
C ALA A 450 42.82 -35.45 -25.60
N GLU A 451 43.43 -36.53 -25.09
CA GLU A 451 44.74 -36.94 -25.57
C GLU A 451 44.60 -37.13 -27.08
N VAL A 452 45.46 -36.39 -27.80
CA VAL A 452 45.48 -36.20 -29.25
C VAL A 452 45.56 -37.51 -30.00
#